data_AF-A0A432QI46-F1
#
_entry.id   AF-A0A432QI46-F1
#
_cell.length_a   1.000
_cell.length_b   1.000
_cell.length_c   1.000
_cell.angle_alpha   90.00
_cell.angle_beta   90.00
_cell.angle_gamma   90.00
#
_symmetry.space_group_name_H-M   'P 1'
#
loop_
_entity.id
_entity.type
_entity.pdbx_description
1 polymer ?
#
loop_
_entity_poly.entity_id
_entity_poly.type
_entity_poly.pdbx_seq_one_letter_code
_entity_poly.pdbx_strand_id
1 'polypeptide(L)'
;MVFSSHLFLFYFLPLSLGLYYLMPDRGKNLLLTILSYLFYGWSNPLFTLLMFFSTVVDYICGWIIGTSDQDKDIYKRKIALITSIVTNLSLLAIFKYSNFALENYNLLLSAVGIENQGIELGFRFILPLGISFYTFQSMSYTIDVYRNDAEYQKSFIDFSCYVSMFPQLV
;
A
#
# COMPACT_ATOMS: atom_id res chain seq x y z
N MET A 1 -1.15 -4.14 14.98
CA MET A 1 -1.60 -3.68 16.32
C MET A 1 -2.65 -2.60 16.11
N VAL A 2 -3.49 -2.31 17.11
CA VAL A 2 -4.44 -1.17 17.06
C VAL A 2 -3.84 0.00 17.84
N PHE A 3 -3.96 1.23 17.33
CA PHE A 3 -3.41 2.45 17.96
C PHE A 3 -3.96 2.73 19.36
N SER A 4 -5.24 2.43 19.60
CA SER A 4 -5.89 2.60 20.91
C SER A 4 -5.53 1.49 21.92
N SER A 5 -4.70 0.52 21.54
CA SER A 5 -4.30 -0.57 22.44
C SER A 5 -3.28 -0.10 23.47
N HIS A 6 -3.42 -0.58 24.70
CA HIS A 6 -2.40 -0.44 25.74
C HIS A 6 -1.03 -0.98 25.30
N LEU A 7 -1.00 -2.04 24.49
CA LEU A 7 0.24 -2.58 23.91
C LEU A 7 0.94 -1.54 23.01
N PHE A 8 0.17 -0.82 22.20
CA PHE A 8 0.74 0.20 21.34
C PHE A 8 1.23 1.39 22.17
N LEU A 9 0.38 1.91 23.05
CA LEU A 9 0.63 3.17 23.75
C LEU A 9 1.75 3.07 24.79
N PHE A 10 1.82 1.97 25.55
CA PHE A 10 2.78 1.83 26.65
C PHE A 10 4.03 1.03 26.29
N TYR A 11 4.01 0.20 25.24
CA TYR A 11 5.16 -0.63 24.88
C TYR A 11 5.72 -0.25 23.51
N PHE A 12 4.91 -0.38 22.45
CA PHE A 12 5.41 -0.18 21.09
C PHE A 12 5.87 1.26 20.83
N LEU A 13 5.07 2.26 21.24
CA LEU A 13 5.38 3.67 21.01
C LEU A 13 6.64 4.12 21.76
N PRO A 14 6.79 3.91 23.08
CA PRO A 14 8.02 4.26 23.79
C PRO A 14 9.25 3.52 23.26
N LEU A 15 9.11 2.24 22.90
CA LEU A 15 10.19 1.45 22.30
C LEU A 15 10.58 1.99 20.92
N SER A 16 9.60 2.32 20.07
CA SER A 16 9.84 2.87 18.73
C SER A 16 10.60 4.21 18.79
N LEU A 17 10.18 5.11 19.67
CA LEU A 17 10.85 6.40 19.91
C LEU A 17 12.23 6.21 20.52
N GLY A 18 12.36 5.35 21.54
CA GLY A 18 13.65 5.04 22.16
C GLY A 18 14.66 4.53 21.15
N LEU A 19 14.28 3.55 20.33
CA LEU A 19 15.13 3.04 19.25
C LEU A 19 15.44 4.13 18.21
N TYR A 20 14.48 4.96 17.84
CA TYR A 20 14.67 6.04 16.88
C TYR A 20 15.71 7.06 17.34
N TYR A 21 15.66 7.48 18.60
CA TYR A 21 16.60 8.44 19.17
C TYR A 21 18.00 7.86 19.43
N LEU A 22 18.10 6.54 19.64
CA LEU A 22 19.39 5.85 19.80
C LEU A 22 20.08 5.53 18.47
N MET A 23 19.34 5.49 17.36
CA MET A 23 19.85 5.08 16.05
C MET A 23 20.56 6.24 15.33
N PRO A 24 21.73 6.01 14.70
CA PRO A 24 22.38 7.00 13.84
C PRO A 24 21.52 7.36 12.63
N ASP A 25 21.68 8.58 12.09
CA ASP A 25 20.81 9.13 11.04
C ASP A 25 20.66 8.24 9.81
N ARG A 26 21.72 7.53 9.41
CA ARG A 26 21.71 6.61 8.25
C ARG A 26 20.81 5.38 8.46
N GLY A 27 20.52 4.99 9.70
CA GLY A 27 19.73 3.80 10.03
C GLY A 27 18.28 4.09 10.38
N LYS A 28 17.89 5.36 10.53
CA LYS A 28 16.56 5.76 11.02
C LYS A 28 15.43 5.28 10.11
N ASN A 29 15.57 5.45 8.80
CA ASN A 29 14.53 5.03 7.85
C ASN A 29 14.39 3.51 7.78
N LEU A 30 15.50 2.77 7.87
CA LEU A 30 15.46 1.31 7.97
C LEU A 30 14.74 0.86 9.25
N LEU A 31 15.09 1.45 10.38
CA LEU A 31 14.46 1.16 11.66
C LEU A 31 12.94 1.46 11.61
N LEU A 32 12.55 2.63 11.12
CA LEU A 32 11.15 3.02 10.99
C LEU A 32 10.39 2.11 10.04
N THR A 33 11.02 1.68 8.96
CA THR A 33 10.47 0.67 8.04
C THR A 33 10.22 -0.63 8.81
N ILE A 34 11.25 -1.21 9.45
CA ILE A 34 11.11 -2.46 10.22
C ILE A 34 10.00 -2.35 11.27
N LEU A 35 9.97 -1.27 12.05
CA LEU A 35 8.94 -1.03 13.06
C LEU A 35 7.54 -0.93 12.45
N SER A 36 7.40 -0.23 11.31
CA SER A 36 6.13 -0.10 10.62
C SER A 36 5.62 -1.45 10.10
N TYR A 37 6.49 -2.23 9.47
CA TYR A 37 6.17 -3.58 9.00
C TYR A 37 5.81 -4.52 10.15
N LEU A 38 6.49 -4.42 11.30
CA LEU A 38 6.11 -5.16 12.51
C LEU A 38 4.73 -4.72 13.04
N PHE A 39 4.44 -3.43 13.02
CA PHE A 39 3.16 -2.89 13.47
C PHE A 39 1.99 -3.43 12.64
N TYR A 40 2.09 -3.43 11.31
CA TYR A 40 1.07 -4.01 10.42
C TYR A 40 1.02 -5.53 10.51
N GLY A 41 2.19 -6.17 10.53
CA GLY A 41 2.33 -7.62 10.55
C GLY A 41 1.74 -8.25 11.80
N TRP A 42 1.69 -7.51 12.91
CA TRP A 42 1.09 -7.98 14.16
C TRP A 42 -0.39 -8.36 14.02
N SER A 43 -1.14 -7.68 13.16
CA SER A 43 -2.56 -8.01 12.96
C SER A 43 -2.73 -9.12 11.92
N ASN A 44 -2.08 -8.99 10.77
CA ASN A 44 -2.07 -10.02 9.74
C ASN A 44 -0.80 -9.88 8.86
N PRO A 45 0.14 -10.84 8.94
CA PRO A 45 1.38 -10.80 8.17
C PRO A 45 1.16 -10.79 6.65
N LEU A 46 0.09 -11.44 6.15
CA LEU A 46 -0.18 -11.52 4.71
C LEU A 46 -0.49 -10.15 4.11
N PHE A 47 -1.17 -9.29 4.85
CA PHE A 47 -1.47 -7.92 4.40
C PHE A 47 -0.25 -7.01 4.37
N THR A 48 0.72 -7.29 5.24
CA THR A 48 2.01 -6.60 5.22
C THR A 48 2.80 -6.98 3.98
N LEU A 49 2.74 -8.25 3.56
CA LEU A 49 3.33 -8.70 2.30
C LEU A 49 2.67 -8.04 1.09
N LEU A 50 1.36 -7.81 1.14
CA LEU A 50 0.64 -7.10 0.09
C LEU A 50 1.06 -5.62 -0.03
N MET A 51 1.22 -4.94 1.10
CA MET A 51 1.80 -3.58 1.14
C MET A 51 3.23 -3.58 0.61
N PHE A 52 4.05 -4.56 1.00
CA PHE A 52 5.42 -4.73 0.49
C PHE A 52 5.41 -4.88 -1.04
N PHE A 53 4.54 -5.74 -1.56
CA PHE A 53 4.41 -5.99 -2.99
C PHE A 53 4.06 -4.72 -3.75
N SER A 54 3.03 -3.97 -3.31
CA SER A 54 2.66 -2.68 -3.90
C SER A 54 3.82 -1.68 -3.86
N THR A 55 4.53 -1.60 -2.73
CA THR A 55 5.72 -0.75 -2.56
C THR A 55 6.82 -1.12 -3.56
N VAL A 56 7.10 -2.42 -3.76
CA VAL A 56 8.12 -2.87 -4.71
C VAL A 56 7.73 -2.53 -6.14
N VAL A 57 6.48 -2.78 -6.53
CA VAL A 57 5.99 -2.46 -7.88
C VAL A 57 6.13 -0.97 -8.18
N ASP A 58 5.69 -0.11 -7.27
CA ASP A 58 5.70 1.34 -7.49
C ASP A 58 7.10 1.94 -7.40
N TYR A 59 7.98 1.36 -6.57
CA TYR A 59 9.39 1.74 -6.55
C TYR A 59 10.04 1.46 -7.92
N ILE A 60 9.83 0.25 -8.47
CA ILE A 60 10.36 -0.12 -9.78
C ILE A 60 9.76 0.77 -10.87
N CYS A 61 8.45 1.02 -10.84
CA CYS A 61 7.80 1.89 -11.81
C CYS A 61 8.35 3.32 -11.75
N GLY A 62 8.47 3.91 -10.54
CA GLY A 62 9.05 5.24 -10.36
C GLY A 62 10.51 5.30 -10.80
N TRP A 63 11.31 4.28 -10.50
CA TRP A 63 12.69 4.19 -10.97
C TRP A 63 12.77 4.14 -12.51
N ILE A 64 12.00 3.27 -13.15
CA ILE A 64 11.96 3.17 -14.63
C ILE A 64 11.58 4.52 -15.24
N ILE A 65 10.54 5.18 -14.72
CA ILE A 65 10.08 6.47 -15.21
C ILE A 65 11.17 7.53 -15.05
N GLY A 66 11.81 7.58 -13.89
CA GLY A 66 12.81 8.58 -13.54
C GLY A 66 14.16 8.41 -14.23
N THR A 67 14.55 7.19 -14.62
CA THR A 67 15.78 6.95 -15.40
C THR A 67 15.58 7.02 -16.91
N SER A 68 14.34 7.04 -17.39
CA SER A 68 14.01 7.06 -18.81
C SER A 68 14.11 8.48 -19.39
N ASP A 69 14.70 8.60 -20.58
CA ASP A 69 14.75 9.85 -21.34
C ASP A 69 13.33 10.27 -21.74
N GLN A 70 12.97 11.55 -21.53
CA GLN A 70 11.59 12.02 -21.74
C GLN A 70 11.15 11.86 -23.20
N ASP A 71 12.06 12.14 -24.14
CA ASP A 71 11.73 12.21 -25.56
C ASP A 71 11.88 10.86 -26.24
N LYS A 72 12.83 10.03 -25.78
CA LYS A 72 13.15 8.74 -26.42
C LYS A 72 12.34 7.57 -25.85
N ASP A 73 12.02 7.60 -24.56
CA ASP A 73 11.46 6.46 -23.84
C ASP A 73 10.02 6.70 -23.35
N ILE A 74 9.26 7.52 -24.09
CA ILE A 74 7.89 7.92 -23.71
C ILE A 74 6.96 6.71 -23.50
N TYR A 75 7.11 5.65 -24.29
CA TYR A 75 6.33 4.42 -24.15
C TYR A 75 6.66 3.65 -22.88
N LYS A 76 7.95 3.56 -22.52
CA LYS A 76 8.37 2.89 -21.28
C LYS A 76 7.84 3.61 -20.05
N ARG A 77 7.93 4.95 -20.04
CA ARG A 77 7.35 5.79 -18.98
C ARG A 77 5.85 5.57 -18.82
N LYS A 78 5.11 5.55 -19.94
CA LYS A 78 3.66 5.31 -19.93
C LYS A 78 3.30 3.91 -19.44
N ILE A 79 4.00 2.87 -19.90
CA ILE A 79 3.73 1.49 -19.46
C ILE A 79 4.00 1.34 -17.96
N ALA A 80 5.11 1.89 -17.46
CA ALA A 80 5.42 1.88 -16.02
C ALA A 80 4.34 2.60 -15.20
N LEU A 81 3.89 3.78 -15.64
CA LEU A 81 2.81 4.51 -14.98
C LEU A 81 1.49 3.72 -14.97
N ILE A 82 1.09 3.18 -16.13
CA ILE A 82 -0.14 2.38 -16.25
C ILE A 82 -0.05 1.14 -15.36
N THR A 83 1.12 0.50 -15.29
CA THR A 83 1.34 -0.67 -14.43
C THR A 83 1.11 -0.32 -12.96
N SER A 84 1.73 0.75 -12.45
CA SER A 84 1.49 1.25 -11.09
C SER A 84 0.00 1.52 -10.83
N ILE A 85 -0.65 2.29 -11.70
CA ILE A 85 -2.05 2.67 -11.53
C ILE A 85 -2.95 1.44 -11.51
N VAL A 86 -2.77 0.53 -12.47
CA VAL A 86 -3.58 -0.70 -12.58
C VAL A 86 -3.35 -1.58 -11.37
N THR A 87 -2.11 -1.84 -10.97
CA THR A 87 -1.81 -2.68 -9.79
C THR A 87 -2.45 -2.10 -8.53
N ASN A 88 -2.28 -0.81 -8.28
CA ASN A 88 -2.84 -0.13 -7.11
C ASN A 88 -4.38 -0.13 -7.11
N LEU A 89 -5.01 0.22 -8.23
CA LEU A 89 -6.47 0.19 -8.35
C LEU A 89 -7.03 -1.23 -8.27
N SER A 90 -6.34 -2.24 -8.81
CA SER A 90 -6.76 -3.64 -8.68
C SER A 90 -6.73 -4.10 -7.23
N LEU A 91 -5.67 -3.78 -6.47
CA LEU A 91 -5.61 -4.07 -5.04
C LEU A 91 -6.74 -3.38 -4.28
N LEU A 92 -6.98 -2.11 -4.55
CA LEU A 92 -8.07 -1.37 -3.92
C LEU A 92 -9.45 -1.95 -4.27
N ALA A 93 -9.69 -2.28 -5.55
CA ALA A 93 -10.93 -2.88 -6.03
C ALA A 93 -11.22 -4.22 -5.33
N ILE A 94 -10.23 -5.12 -5.31
CA ILE A 94 -10.38 -6.46 -4.72
C ILE A 94 -10.66 -6.38 -3.21
N PHE A 95 -9.88 -5.59 -2.47
CA PHE A 95 -10.03 -5.60 -1.01
C PHE A 95 -11.14 -4.69 -0.50
N LYS A 96 -11.38 -3.55 -1.15
CA LYS A 96 -12.35 -2.56 -0.68
C LYS A 96 -13.74 -2.76 -1.26
N TYR A 97 -13.84 -3.16 -2.52
CA TYR A 97 -15.10 -3.16 -3.26
C TYR A 97 -15.65 -4.55 -3.58
N SER A 98 -14.89 -5.64 -3.43
CA SER A 98 -15.40 -7.00 -3.72
C SER A 98 -16.63 -7.38 -2.89
N ASN A 99 -16.64 -7.10 -1.59
CA ASN A 99 -17.81 -7.42 -0.75
C ASN A 99 -19.06 -6.64 -1.22
N PHE A 100 -18.90 -5.34 -1.49
CA PHE A 100 -19.98 -4.50 -2.02
C PHE A 100 -20.45 -4.99 -3.39
N ALA A 101 -19.53 -5.35 -4.29
CA ALA A 101 -19.87 -5.86 -5.62
C ALA A 101 -20.65 -7.18 -5.56
N LEU A 102 -20.24 -8.09 -4.67
CA LEU A 102 -20.93 -9.37 -4.46
C LEU A 102 -22.33 -9.17 -3.86
N GLU A 103 -22.48 -8.30 -2.87
CA GLU A 103 -23.77 -7.98 -2.27
C GLU A 103 -24.74 -7.40 -3.33
N ASN A 104 -24.28 -6.45 -4.16
CA ASN A 104 -25.11 -5.90 -5.24
C ASN A 104 -25.43 -6.93 -6.32
N TYR A 105 -24.47 -7.80 -6.68
CA TYR A 105 -24.70 -8.85 -7.65
C TYR A 105 -25.76 -9.85 -7.18
N ASN A 106 -25.68 -10.28 -5.91
CA ASN A 106 -26.64 -11.18 -5.31
C ASN A 106 -28.04 -10.52 -5.19
N LEU A 107 -28.10 -9.22 -4.89
CA LEU A 107 -29.36 -8.47 -4.91
C LEU A 107 -29.98 -8.42 -6.31
N LEU A 108 -29.19 -8.16 -7.36
CA LEU A 108 -29.67 -8.16 -8.74
C LEU A 108 -30.20 -9.53 -9.18
N LEU A 109 -29.51 -10.62 -8.82
CA LEU A 109 -29.97 -11.97 -9.13
C LEU A 109 -31.30 -12.30 -8.47
N SER A 110 -31.45 -11.92 -7.19
CA SER A 110 -32.72 -12.10 -6.47
C SER A 110 -33.87 -11.28 -7.09
N ALA A 111 -33.58 -10.07 -7.58
CA ALA A 111 -34.58 -9.22 -8.25
C ALA A 111 -35.06 -9.79 -9.61
N VAL A 112 -34.22 -10.59 -10.29
CA VAL A 112 -34.57 -11.27 -11.56
C VAL A 112 -35.19 -12.67 -11.32
N GLY A 113 -35.42 -13.05 -10.06
CA GLY A 113 -36.04 -14.32 -9.69
C GLY A 113 -35.09 -15.52 -9.69
N ILE A 114 -33.78 -15.28 -9.75
CA ILE A 114 -32.76 -16.33 -9.62
C ILE A 114 -32.36 -16.40 -8.15
N GLU A 115 -33.23 -17.00 -7.34
CA GLU A 115 -32.96 -17.30 -5.93
C GLU A 115 -32.10 -18.58 -5.87
N ASN A 116 -30.91 -18.52 -5.25
CA ASN A 116 -29.95 -19.62 -5.02
C ASN A 116 -28.79 -19.83 -6.03
N GLN A 117 -28.48 -18.88 -6.92
CA GLN A 117 -27.20 -18.88 -7.67
C GLN A 117 -26.26 -17.73 -7.27
N GLY A 118 -26.53 -17.08 -6.14
CA GLY A 118 -25.66 -16.03 -5.62
C GLY A 118 -24.25 -16.56 -5.34
N ILE A 119 -23.24 -15.75 -5.64
CA ILE A 119 -21.87 -16.07 -5.28
C ILE A 119 -21.72 -15.75 -3.80
N GLU A 120 -21.81 -16.77 -2.96
CA GLU A 120 -21.37 -16.69 -1.57
C GLU A 120 -19.92 -17.11 -1.50
N LEU A 121 -19.01 -16.13 -1.64
CA LEU A 121 -17.64 -16.32 -1.21
C LEU A 121 -17.68 -16.46 0.32
N GLY A 122 -17.51 -17.69 0.83
CA GLY A 122 -17.47 -18.01 2.26
C GLY A 122 -16.36 -17.29 3.05
N PHE A 123 -15.56 -16.47 2.38
CA PHE A 123 -14.58 -15.56 2.95
C PHE A 123 -14.95 -14.13 2.55
N ARG A 124 -15.48 -13.34 3.49
CA ARG A 124 -15.51 -11.88 3.33
C ARG A 124 -14.08 -11.38 3.25
N PHE A 125 -13.76 -10.58 2.24
CA PHE A 125 -12.42 -9.99 2.13
C PHE A 125 -12.19 -9.08 3.34
N ILE A 126 -11.27 -9.48 4.23
CA ILE A 126 -10.85 -8.67 5.37
C ILE A 126 -9.99 -7.55 4.82
N LEU A 127 -10.33 -6.31 5.14
CA LEU A 127 -9.60 -5.14 4.63
C LEU A 127 -8.25 -4.99 5.34
N PRO A 128 -7.15 -4.84 4.58
CA PRO A 128 -5.89 -4.41 5.15
C PRO A 128 -6.01 -3.02 5.76
N LEU A 129 -5.44 -2.84 6.94
CA LEU A 129 -5.38 -1.54 7.60
C LEU A 129 -4.63 -0.55 6.69
N GLY A 130 -5.20 0.63 6.47
CA GLY A 130 -4.52 1.69 5.71
C GLY A 130 -4.42 1.46 4.19
N ILE A 131 -5.09 0.45 3.61
CA ILE A 131 -4.98 0.15 2.16
C ILE A 131 -5.23 1.34 1.26
N SER A 132 -6.25 2.14 1.54
CA SER A 132 -6.50 3.33 0.73
C SER A 132 -5.35 4.32 0.81
N PHE A 133 -4.77 4.54 1.99
CA PHE A 133 -3.70 5.52 2.18
C PHE A 133 -2.42 5.11 1.47
N TYR A 134 -1.88 3.91 1.74
CA TYR A 134 -0.63 3.50 1.09
C TYR A 134 -0.80 3.34 -0.42
N THR A 135 -1.96 2.88 -0.89
CA THR A 135 -2.24 2.74 -2.33
C THR A 135 -2.28 4.09 -3.03
N PHE A 136 -2.99 5.09 -2.49
CA PHE A 136 -3.03 6.42 -3.11
C PHE A 136 -1.71 7.16 -2.98
N GLN A 137 -1.01 7.01 -1.85
CA GLN A 137 0.29 7.62 -1.62
C GLN A 137 1.35 7.08 -2.59
N SER A 138 1.42 5.76 -2.74
CA SER A 138 2.37 5.09 -3.64
C SER A 138 2.05 5.35 -5.12
N MET A 139 0.76 5.39 -5.48
CA MET A 139 0.31 5.78 -6.81
C MET A 139 0.64 7.25 -7.13
N SER A 140 0.36 8.18 -6.21
CA SER A 140 0.69 9.61 -6.36
C SER A 140 2.16 9.80 -6.67
N TYR A 141 3.04 9.13 -5.92
CA TYR A 141 4.48 9.16 -6.20
C TYR A 141 4.81 8.83 -7.66
N THR A 142 4.28 7.74 -8.21
CA THR A 142 4.55 7.38 -9.62
C THR A 142 3.98 8.38 -10.63
N ILE A 143 2.84 9.01 -10.32
CA ILE A 143 2.23 10.07 -11.14
C ILE A 143 3.09 11.33 -11.11
N ASP A 144 3.54 11.74 -9.92
CA ASP A 144 4.33 12.95 -9.70
C ASP A 144 5.71 12.81 -10.36
N VAL A 145 6.34 11.64 -10.26
CA VAL A 145 7.58 11.31 -10.99
C VAL A 145 7.36 11.32 -12.50
N TYR A 146 6.21 10.82 -12.99
CA TYR A 146 5.89 10.86 -14.42
C TYR A 146 5.69 12.29 -14.94
N ARG A 147 5.09 13.17 -14.13
CA ARG A 147 4.89 14.59 -14.44
C ARG A 147 6.16 15.44 -14.28
N ASN A 148 7.19 14.87 -13.67
CA ASN A 148 8.41 15.57 -13.24
C ASN A 148 8.13 16.63 -12.15
N ASP A 149 7.05 16.45 -11.39
CA ASP A 149 6.75 17.26 -10.20
C ASP A 149 7.61 16.82 -8.99
N ALA A 150 8.16 15.60 -9.05
CA ALA A 150 9.10 15.04 -8.07
C ALA A 150 10.22 14.24 -8.74
N GLU A 151 11.40 14.19 -8.11
CA GLU A 151 12.46 13.25 -8.49
C GLU A 151 12.12 11.82 -8.03
N TYR A 152 12.54 10.83 -8.81
CA TYR A 152 12.39 9.43 -8.40
C TYR A 152 13.29 9.12 -7.20
N GLN A 153 12.79 8.28 -6.29
CA GLN A 153 13.53 7.89 -5.11
C GLN A 153 14.59 6.82 -5.47
N LYS A 154 15.84 7.04 -5.03
CA LYS A 154 16.98 6.15 -5.31
C LYS A 154 17.18 5.05 -4.27
N SER A 155 16.64 5.27 -3.07
CA SER A 155 16.73 4.34 -1.94
C SER A 155 15.40 3.64 -1.75
N PHE A 156 15.38 2.32 -1.96
CA PHE A 156 14.19 1.50 -1.69
C PHE A 156 13.76 1.59 -0.22
N ILE A 157 14.71 1.72 0.71
CA ILE A 157 14.43 1.83 2.14
C ILE A 157 13.68 3.13 2.43
N ASP A 158 14.10 4.25 1.83
CA ASP A 158 13.47 5.55 2.07
C ASP A 158 12.07 5.58 1.45
N PHE A 159 11.90 4.99 0.27
CA PHE A 159 10.58 4.83 -0.34
C PHE A 159 9.66 3.92 0.49
N SER A 160 10.19 2.78 0.96
CA SER A 160 9.45 1.86 1.82
C SER A 160 9.07 2.52 3.14
N CYS A 161 9.95 3.31 3.73
CA CYS A 161 9.67 4.10 4.93
C CYS A 161 8.53 5.08 4.66
N TYR A 162 8.59 5.83 3.56
CA TYR A 162 7.54 6.76 3.16
C TYR A 162 6.18 6.06 3.03
N VAL A 163 6.11 4.95 2.29
CA VAL A 163 4.86 4.23 2.06
C VAL A 163 4.32 3.58 3.33
N SER A 164 5.19 3.02 4.17
CA SER A 164 4.79 2.21 5.32
C SER A 164 4.72 2.97 6.65
N MET A 165 5.11 4.24 6.74
CA MET A 165 5.23 4.94 8.02
C MET A 165 3.96 4.85 8.88
N PHE A 166 4.03 4.09 9.99
CA PHE A 166 2.83 3.75 10.76
C PHE A 166 2.03 4.97 11.28
N PRO A 167 2.63 6.09 11.73
CA PRO A 167 1.86 7.26 12.17
C PRO A 167 1.08 7.97 11.06
N GLN A 168 1.42 7.76 9.79
CA GLN A 168 0.81 8.48 8.67
C GLN A 168 -0.42 7.75 8.11
N LEU A 169 -0.45 6.44 8.23
CA LEU A 169 -1.41 5.57 7.55
C LEU A 169 -2.72 5.35 8.33
N VAL A 170 -2.87 5.93 9.53
CA VAL A 170 -4.05 5.80 10.41
C VAL A 170 -4.28 7.06 11.23
#